data_AF-A0A150PVC5-F1
#
_entry.id   AF-A0A150PVC5-F1
#
_cell.length_a   1.000
_cell.length_b   1.000
_cell.length_c   1.000
_cell.angle_alpha   90.00
_cell.angle_beta   90.00
_cell.angle_gamma   90.00
#
_symmetry.space_group_name_H-M   'P 1'
#
loop_
_entity.id
_entity.type
_entity.pdbx_description
1 polymer ?
#
loop_
_entity_poly.entity_id
_entity_poly.type
_entity_poly.pdbx_seq_one_letter_code
_entity_poly.pdbx_strand_id
1 'polypeptide(L)'
;MTSGNADVTVDDATTYQRWDGFGGTFNEVGWHVLSMLGEPERARAIELLFDRHEGAAFVYGRVPIGASDYAMDRYTLNETPNDHAYAEESWGPRGVATQSALRWWRGARISVQSALARSALVG
;
A
#
# COMPACT_ATOMS: atom_id res chain seq x y z
N MET A 1 -20.40 35.81 12.37
CA MET A 1 -19.99 35.14 11.12
C MET A 1 -20.48 36.00 9.98
N THR A 2 -19.59 36.47 9.10
CA THR A 2 -19.98 37.17 7.87
C THR A 2 -20.43 36.14 6.84
N SER A 3 -21.70 36.20 6.45
CA SER A 3 -22.24 35.43 5.33
C SER A 3 -22.00 36.20 4.04
N GLY A 4 -21.15 35.66 3.16
CA GLY A 4 -20.92 36.16 1.81
C GLY A 4 -20.63 34.98 0.90
N ASN A 5 -21.03 35.06 -0.36
CA ASN A 5 -20.75 34.01 -1.34
C ASN A 5 -19.26 34.05 -1.70
N ALA A 6 -18.64 32.87 -1.83
CA ALA A 6 -17.28 32.72 -2.31
C ALA A 6 -17.31 32.29 -3.78
N ASP A 7 -16.54 32.98 -4.61
CA ASP A 7 -16.32 32.64 -6.02
C ASP A 7 -14.90 32.07 -6.22
N VAL A 8 -14.78 31.08 -7.10
CA VAL A 8 -13.50 30.44 -7.49
C VAL A 8 -13.37 30.48 -9.01
N THR A 9 -12.26 31.00 -9.51
CA THR A 9 -11.94 31.08 -10.95
C THR A 9 -10.81 30.12 -11.29
N VAL A 10 -10.94 29.40 -12.40
CA VAL A 10 -9.91 28.50 -12.95
C VAL A 10 -9.38 29.08 -14.26
N ASP A 11 -8.06 29.18 -14.41
CA ASP A 11 -7.36 29.56 -15.64
C ASP A 11 -6.64 28.33 -16.22
N ASP A 12 -7.11 27.81 -17.33
CA ASP A 12 -6.57 26.63 -18.02
C ASP A 12 -5.40 26.96 -18.96
N ALA A 13 -5.08 28.25 -19.17
CA ALA A 13 -3.91 28.68 -19.92
C ALA A 13 -2.61 28.62 -19.10
N THR A 14 -2.71 28.55 -17.77
CA THR A 14 -1.56 28.49 -16.85
C THR A 14 -1.36 27.08 -16.32
N THR A 15 -0.22 26.45 -16.65
CA THR A 15 0.13 25.10 -16.18
C THR A 15 1.21 25.12 -15.09
N TYR A 16 1.07 24.27 -14.08
CA TYR A 16 2.06 24.06 -13.01
C TYR A 16 2.72 22.68 -13.10
N GLN A 17 3.10 22.10 -11.96
CA GLN A 17 3.75 20.80 -11.89
C GLN A 17 2.83 19.69 -12.38
N ARG A 18 3.42 18.72 -13.08
CA ARG A 18 2.77 17.47 -13.45
C ARG A 18 2.55 16.62 -12.19
N TRP A 19 1.37 16.03 -12.08
CA TRP A 19 1.06 15.03 -11.07
C TRP A 19 1.07 13.66 -11.74
N ASP A 20 1.94 12.78 -11.26
CA ASP A 20 2.04 11.42 -11.82
C ASP A 20 1.00 10.46 -11.22
N GLY A 21 0.41 10.83 -10.08
CA GLY A 21 -0.76 10.19 -9.51
C GLY A 21 -0.70 10.12 -7.98
N PHE A 22 -1.56 9.27 -7.42
CA PHE A 22 -1.78 9.15 -5.98
C PHE A 22 -1.63 7.70 -5.52
N GLY A 23 -1.49 7.52 -4.21
CA GLY A 23 -1.34 6.21 -3.62
C GLY A 23 -1.50 6.20 -2.11
N GLY A 24 -1.25 5.02 -1.54
CA GLY A 24 -1.33 4.78 -0.10
C GLY A 24 -0.07 4.14 0.47
N THR A 25 -0.04 4.03 1.80
CA THR A 25 0.98 3.25 2.51
C THR A 25 0.41 1.90 2.91
N PHE A 26 1.19 0.86 2.67
CA PHE A 26 0.85 -0.52 2.97
C PHE A 26 1.74 -1.01 4.11
N ASN A 27 1.19 -0.99 5.31
CA ASN A 27 1.87 -1.37 6.55
C ASN A 27 1.26 -2.65 7.15
N GLU A 28 1.88 -3.14 8.21
CA GLU A 28 1.53 -4.42 8.82
C GLU A 28 0.17 -4.39 9.51
N VAL A 29 -0.11 -3.38 10.34
CA VAL A 29 -1.41 -3.22 11.00
C VAL A 29 -2.55 -3.11 9.98
N GLY A 30 -2.37 -2.33 8.91
CA GLY A 30 -3.36 -2.19 7.84
C GLY A 30 -3.65 -3.52 7.14
N TRP A 31 -2.63 -4.35 6.93
CA TRP A 31 -2.81 -5.71 6.41
C TRP A 31 -3.48 -6.65 7.39
N HIS A 32 -3.11 -6.58 8.66
CA HIS A 32 -3.74 -7.37 9.71
C HIS A 32 -5.26 -7.10 9.71
N VAL A 33 -5.65 -5.83 9.67
CA VAL A 33 -7.06 -5.41 9.59
C VAL A 33 -7.74 -5.90 8.32
N LEU A 34 -7.11 -5.73 7.15
CA LEU A 34 -7.65 -6.26 5.89
C LEU A 34 -7.80 -7.80 5.91
N SER A 35 -6.91 -8.49 6.63
CA SER A 35 -6.94 -9.96 6.75
C SER A 35 -8.04 -10.47 7.67
N MET A 36 -8.63 -9.61 8.50
CA MET A 36 -9.82 -9.94 9.30
C MET A 36 -11.10 -10.05 8.44
N LEU A 37 -11.09 -9.48 7.23
CA LEU A 37 -12.19 -9.61 6.28
C LEU A 37 -12.22 -11.00 5.63
N GLY A 38 -13.41 -11.41 5.18
CA GLY A 38 -13.54 -12.55 4.28
C GLY A 38 -12.79 -12.33 2.96
N GLU A 39 -12.43 -13.40 2.26
CA GLU A 39 -11.72 -13.29 0.99
C GLU A 39 -12.43 -12.40 -0.06
N PRO A 40 -13.77 -12.49 -0.26
CA PRO A 40 -14.46 -11.64 -1.21
C PRO A 40 -14.40 -10.15 -0.85
N GLU A 41 -14.57 -9.84 0.44
CA GLU A 41 -14.56 -8.46 0.94
C GLU A 41 -13.16 -7.85 0.90
N ARG A 42 -12.14 -8.63 1.27
CA ARG A 42 -10.74 -8.22 1.14
C ARG A 42 -10.37 -7.97 -0.33
N ALA A 43 -10.81 -8.83 -1.24
CA ALA A 43 -10.59 -8.64 -2.68
C ALA A 43 -11.28 -7.35 -3.17
N ARG A 44 -12.53 -7.11 -2.77
CA ARG A 44 -13.26 -5.88 -3.11
C ARG A 44 -12.58 -4.63 -2.53
N ALA A 45 -12.07 -4.69 -1.30
CA ALA A 45 -11.34 -3.58 -0.71
C ALA A 45 -10.07 -3.24 -1.51
N ILE A 46 -9.31 -4.25 -1.95
CA ILE A 46 -8.13 -4.03 -2.81
C ILE A 46 -8.54 -3.50 -4.18
N GLU A 47 -9.61 -4.03 -4.79
CA GLU A 47 -10.15 -3.54 -6.06
C GLU A 47 -10.51 -2.05 -5.97
N LEU A 48 -11.22 -1.63 -4.92
CA LEU A 48 -11.60 -0.22 -4.71
C LEU A 48 -10.39 0.72 -4.55
N LEU A 49 -9.21 0.22 -4.17
CA LEU A 49 -8.01 1.05 -4.10
C LEU A 49 -7.38 1.27 -5.48
N PHE A 50 -7.41 0.27 -6.36
CA PHE A 50 -6.62 0.25 -7.60
C PHE A 50 -7.42 0.31 -8.89
N ASP A 51 -8.72 0.01 -8.86
CA ASP A 51 -9.56 0.12 -10.04
C ASP A 51 -9.68 1.58 -10.48
N ARG A 52 -9.58 1.80 -11.80
CA ARG A 52 -9.52 3.13 -12.41
C ARG A 52 -10.89 3.77 -12.63
N HIS A 53 -11.94 2.96 -12.64
CA HIS A 53 -13.30 3.37 -12.97
C HIS A 53 -14.20 3.34 -11.73
N GLU A 54 -14.06 2.29 -10.93
CA GLU A 54 -14.89 1.99 -9.77
C GLU A 54 -14.19 2.27 -8.43
N GLY A 55 -12.94 2.73 -8.46
CA GLY A 55 -12.07 2.89 -7.29
C GLY A 55 -11.29 4.20 -7.24
N ALA A 56 -10.33 4.26 -6.31
CA ALA A 56 -9.49 5.43 -6.07
C ALA A 56 -8.35 5.60 -7.09
N ALA A 57 -8.22 4.66 -8.05
CA ALA A 57 -7.21 4.69 -9.10
C ALA A 57 -5.77 4.89 -8.58
N PHE A 58 -5.40 4.26 -7.45
CA PHE A 58 -4.04 4.36 -6.94
C PHE A 58 -3.04 3.81 -7.96
N VAL A 59 -1.97 4.58 -8.18
CA VAL A 59 -0.83 4.19 -9.02
C VAL A 59 0.44 4.03 -8.20
N TYR A 60 0.42 4.43 -6.93
CA TYR A 60 1.54 4.29 -6.00
C TYR A 60 1.20 3.47 -4.76
N GLY A 61 2.20 2.74 -4.27
CA GLY A 61 2.17 2.02 -3.01
C GLY A 61 3.48 2.20 -2.27
N ARG A 62 3.42 2.80 -1.08
CA ARG A 62 4.59 2.93 -0.19
C ARG A 62 4.60 1.77 0.80
N VAL A 63 5.73 1.07 0.92
CA VAL A 63 5.91 -0.03 1.87
C VAL A 63 7.06 0.32 2.83
N PRO A 64 6.85 0.26 4.15
CA PRO A 64 7.94 0.40 5.12
C PRO A 64 8.99 -0.71 4.96
N ILE A 65 10.26 -0.38 5.16
CA ILE A 65 11.37 -1.34 5.23
C ILE A 65 11.80 -1.43 6.70
N GLY A 66 11.63 -2.59 7.32
CA GLY A 66 11.73 -2.74 8.77
C GLY A 66 10.44 -2.35 9.49
N ALA A 67 10.45 -2.37 10.82
CA ALA A 67 9.31 -1.94 11.61
C ALA A 67 9.07 -0.43 11.49
N SER A 68 7.81 -0.06 11.30
CA SER A 68 7.32 1.29 11.58
C SER A 68 6.51 1.31 12.88
N ASP A 69 5.99 2.46 13.25
CA ASP A 69 4.96 2.63 14.29
C ASP A 69 3.65 1.86 14.01
N TYR A 70 3.45 1.41 12.77
CA TYR A 70 2.37 0.52 12.32
C TYR A 70 2.83 -0.94 12.11
N ALA A 71 3.94 -1.33 12.72
CA ALA A 71 4.34 -2.74 12.84
C ALA A 71 3.65 -3.39 14.05
N MET A 72 3.47 -4.71 14.01
CA MET A 72 2.92 -5.45 15.16
C MET A 72 3.94 -5.57 16.29
N ASP A 73 5.22 -5.61 15.93
CA ASP A 73 6.35 -5.68 16.85
C ASP A 73 7.51 -4.82 16.34
N ARG A 74 8.45 -4.48 17.24
CA ARG A 74 9.71 -3.82 16.87
C ARG A 74 10.65 -4.82 16.20
N TYR A 75 11.17 -4.45 15.03
CA TYR A 75 12.24 -5.18 14.34
C TYR A 75 12.99 -4.28 13.34
N THR A 76 14.22 -4.67 13.04
CA THR A 76 15.02 -4.21 11.91
C THR A 76 15.33 -5.39 10.98
N LEU A 77 15.92 -5.13 9.82
CA LEU A 77 16.33 -6.20 8.90
C LEU A 77 17.65 -6.87 9.33
N ASN A 78 18.34 -6.33 10.33
CA ASN A 78 19.60 -6.85 10.85
C ASN A 78 19.73 -6.53 12.34
N GLU A 79 19.18 -7.39 13.19
CA GLU A 79 19.18 -7.23 14.64
C GLU A 79 20.44 -7.82 15.31
N THR A 80 21.29 -8.50 14.55
CA THR A 80 22.45 -9.20 15.08
C THR A 80 23.61 -8.23 15.29
N PRO A 81 24.09 -8.06 16.54
CA PRO A 81 25.22 -7.19 16.81
C PRO A 81 26.47 -7.61 16.03
N ASN A 82 27.17 -6.64 15.44
CA ASN A 82 28.37 -6.82 14.63
C ASN A 82 28.20 -7.63 13.32
N ASP A 83 26.97 -7.88 12.86
CA ASP A 83 26.74 -8.51 11.55
C ASP A 83 26.79 -7.47 10.41
N HIS A 84 27.97 -6.97 10.08
CA HIS A 84 28.16 -6.06 8.95
C HIS A 84 28.15 -6.77 7.59
N ALA A 85 28.28 -8.11 7.60
CA ALA A 85 28.33 -8.93 6.41
C ALA A 85 26.95 -9.44 5.97
N TYR A 86 25.89 -9.19 6.77
CA TYR A 86 24.54 -9.76 6.58
C TYR A 86 24.59 -11.29 6.47
N ALA A 87 25.49 -11.91 7.25
CA ALA A 87 25.75 -13.33 7.20
C ALA A 87 24.69 -14.14 7.94
N GLU A 88 23.95 -13.52 8.88
CA GLU A 88 22.80 -14.13 9.50
C GLU A 88 21.53 -13.83 8.70
N GLU A 89 20.88 -14.88 8.20
CA GLU A 89 19.61 -14.75 7.51
C GLU A 89 18.49 -14.45 8.52
N SER A 90 18.26 -13.16 8.77
CA SER A 90 17.13 -12.67 9.59
C SER A 90 15.74 -13.05 9.03
N TRP A 91 15.69 -13.63 7.82
CA TRP A 91 14.51 -14.06 7.08
C TRP A 91 14.01 -15.48 7.44
N GLY A 92 14.64 -16.16 8.40
CA GLY A 92 14.28 -17.52 8.84
C GLY A 92 12.91 -17.64 9.56
N PRO A 93 12.44 -18.87 9.87
CA PRO A 93 11.07 -19.17 10.32
C PRO A 93 10.64 -18.56 11.68
N ARG A 94 11.54 -17.88 12.39
CA ARG A 94 11.29 -17.14 13.62
C ARG A 94 11.51 -15.62 13.49
N GLY A 95 11.81 -15.12 12.29
CA GLY A 95 11.89 -13.68 12.04
C GLY A 95 10.49 -13.07 12.03
N VAL A 96 10.12 -12.38 13.10
CA VAL A 96 8.85 -11.64 13.26
C VAL A 96 8.61 -10.63 12.12
N ALA A 97 9.67 -10.11 11.52
CA ALA A 97 9.66 -9.21 10.36
C ALA A 97 9.03 -9.82 9.07
N THR A 98 9.13 -11.14 8.92
CA THR A 98 9.03 -11.79 7.60
C THR A 98 7.63 -12.24 7.24
N GLN A 99 6.76 -12.51 8.21
CA GLN A 99 5.47 -13.09 7.86
C GLN A 99 4.52 -12.04 7.28
N SER A 100 4.54 -10.81 7.77
CA SER A 100 3.53 -9.84 7.38
C SER A 100 3.82 -9.16 6.04
N ALA A 101 5.05 -8.69 5.80
CA ALA A 101 5.44 -8.08 4.53
C ALA A 101 5.45 -9.08 3.36
N LEU A 102 5.83 -10.34 3.60
CA LEU A 102 5.86 -11.39 2.56
C LEU A 102 4.46 -11.97 2.29
N ARG A 103 3.58 -12.06 3.32
CA ARG A 103 2.13 -12.32 3.11
C ARG A 103 1.47 -11.17 2.36
N TRP A 104 1.87 -9.93 2.63
CA TRP A 104 1.45 -8.76 1.86
C TRP A 104 1.86 -8.90 0.40
N TRP A 105 3.14 -9.14 0.13
CA TRP A 105 3.65 -9.20 -1.23
C TRP A 105 3.04 -10.36 -2.03
N ARG A 106 2.82 -11.53 -1.42
CA ARG A 106 2.14 -12.65 -2.10
C ARG A 106 0.64 -12.40 -2.29
N GLY A 107 -0.07 -11.94 -1.25
CA GLY A 107 -1.51 -11.72 -1.29
C GLY A 107 -1.91 -10.53 -2.15
N ALA A 108 -1.21 -9.40 -2.02
CA ALA A 108 -1.42 -8.20 -2.82
C ALA A 108 -1.00 -8.43 -4.29
N ARG A 109 0.09 -9.16 -4.58
CA ARG A 109 0.47 -9.47 -5.97
C ARG A 109 -0.60 -10.30 -6.69
N ILE A 110 -1.16 -11.32 -6.05
CA ILE A 110 -2.24 -12.14 -6.64
C ILE A 110 -3.50 -11.28 -6.86
N SER A 111 -3.88 -10.45 -5.89
CA SER A 111 -5.08 -9.61 -5.98
C SER A 111 -4.93 -8.46 -6.98
N VAL A 112 -3.78 -7.78 -7.01
CA VAL A 112 -3.49 -6.68 -7.94
C VAL A 112 -3.33 -7.20 -9.36
N GLN A 113 -2.62 -8.31 -9.58
CA GLN A 113 -2.52 -8.90 -10.92
C GLN A 113 -3.88 -9.36 -11.45
N SER A 114 -4.74 -9.90 -10.60
CA SER A 114 -6.09 -10.32 -11.01
C SER A 114 -7.07 -9.14 -11.20
N ALA A 115 -6.95 -8.06 -10.43
CA ALA A 115 -7.71 -6.81 -10.65
C ALA A 115 -7.29 -6.11 -11.94
N LEU A 116 -5.97 -5.96 -12.17
CA LEU A 116 -5.44 -5.36 -13.41
C LEU A 116 -5.77 -6.20 -14.64
N ALA A 117 -5.73 -7.54 -14.54
CA ALA A 117 -6.12 -8.43 -15.64
C ALA A 117 -7.61 -8.33 -15.98
N ARG A 118 -8.50 -8.14 -14.99
CA ARG A 118 -9.93 -7.92 -15.21
C ARG A 118 -10.21 -6.56 -15.86
N SER A 119 -9.52 -5.50 -15.44
CA SER A 119 -9.64 -4.17 -16.06
C SER A 119 -9.18 -4.16 -17.53
N ALA A 120 -8.19 -4.98 -17.90
CA ALA A 120 -7.68 -5.06 -19.27
C ALA A 120 -8.57 -5.86 -20.25
N LEU A 121 -9.55 -6.63 -19.76
CA LEU A 121 -10.45 -7.45 -20.59
C LEU A 121 -11.77 -6.75 -20.96
N VAL A 122 -12.01 -5.54 -20.43
CA VAL A 122 -13.21 -4.73 -20.69
C VAL A 122 -12.86 -3.49 -21.55
N GLY A 123 -11.67 -3.47 -22.15
CA GLY A 123 -11.22 -2.43 -23.09
C GLY A 123 -11.34 -2.84 -24.55
#